data_AF-A0A8J8HSN6-F1
#
_entry.id   AF-A0A8J8HSN6-F1
#
_cell.length_a   1.000
_cell.length_b   1.000
_cell.length_c   1.000
_cell.angle_alpha   90.00
_cell.angle_beta   90.00
_cell.angle_gamma   90.00
#
_symmetry.space_group_name_H-M   'P 1'
#
loop_
_entity.id
_entity.type
_entity.pdbx_description
1 polymer ?
#
loop_
_entity_poly.entity_id
_entity_poly.type
_entity_poly.pdbx_seq_one_letter_code
_entity_poly.pdbx_strand_id
1 'polypeptide(L)'
;MTWKPRPRAGVDHLALPLDPRQGYLLSLLDGALDVPTLAALMNLGEDEVTSLLDDLVRMGAVASLNQAPAARPAMEADPEPVPAPEATVDPEATDPTEEDPLAAGRATTHRQLFELHLHGRPQDERVAQAKVAVEPDLCAWCFDPTAEVIRAVLENPRVGGLHARLIAAHHRTTAGLEALGGRPAFTQDGGVRRALLQNPLLPPGLYRRLWSTRRLLDQYLVAISREAPEQVRAMARDVLRASFTQRAGEERAELILSTEGRCLASLVGLTIDSHATAILCRRTYTSTLLVQNIARWSAAPPQLIAHLRRQDLVKRNPVLRQMLERHPNAS
;
A
#
# COMPACT_ATOMS: atom_id res chain seq x y z
N MET A 1 20.30 18.65 29.06
CA MET A 1 19.76 17.75 28.02
C MET A 1 18.32 18.15 27.79
N THR A 2 17.84 18.24 26.55
CA THR A 2 16.42 18.52 26.26
C THR A 2 15.58 17.31 26.63
N TRP A 3 14.45 17.51 27.32
CA TRP A 3 13.53 16.42 27.64
C TRP A 3 12.84 15.94 26.37
N LYS A 4 12.81 14.61 26.17
CA LYS A 4 12.05 13.94 25.12
C LYS A 4 10.91 13.15 25.77
N PRO A 5 9.76 13.78 26.06
CA PRO A 5 8.64 13.15 26.74
C PRO A 5 8.11 11.92 25.99
N ARG A 6 7.67 10.91 26.75
CA ARG A 6 7.23 9.60 26.25
C ARG A 6 5.96 9.16 27.00
N PRO A 7 4.97 8.53 26.33
CA PRO A 7 3.84 7.92 27.00
C PRO A 7 4.33 6.81 27.93
N ARG A 8 3.64 6.62 29.05
CA ARG A 8 3.95 5.57 30.00
C ARG A 8 3.41 4.24 29.48
N ALA A 9 4.30 3.27 29.29
CA ALA A 9 3.91 1.92 28.88
C ALA A 9 3.03 1.23 29.95
N GLY A 10 2.00 0.50 29.51
CA GLY A 10 1.09 -0.21 30.40
C GLY A 10 -0.01 0.63 31.05
N VAL A 11 -0.16 1.91 30.67
CA VAL A 11 -1.29 2.77 31.06
C VAL A 11 -2.33 2.78 29.94
N ASP A 12 -3.61 2.63 30.27
CA ASP A 12 -4.70 2.84 29.34
C ASP A 12 -4.99 4.35 29.22
N HIS A 13 -4.40 4.97 28.19
CA HIS A 13 -4.53 6.40 27.93
C HIS A 13 -5.94 6.81 27.45
N LEU A 14 -6.80 5.86 27.06
CA LEU A 14 -8.19 6.13 26.66
C LEU A 14 -9.14 6.20 27.87
N ALA A 15 -8.75 5.62 29.00
CA ALA A 15 -9.50 5.70 30.27
C ALA A 15 -9.16 6.96 31.10
N LEU A 16 -8.17 7.76 30.67
CA LEU A 16 -7.77 8.99 31.36
C LEU A 16 -8.68 10.17 31.01
N PRO A 17 -8.99 11.08 31.96
CA PRO A 17 -9.87 12.23 31.75
C PRO A 17 -9.14 13.39 31.04
N LEU A 18 -8.57 13.12 29.86
CA LEU A 18 -7.79 14.08 29.08
C LEU A 18 -8.69 15.09 28.37
N ASP A 19 -8.29 16.37 28.36
CA ASP A 19 -8.89 17.35 27.45
C ASP A 19 -8.39 17.16 25.99
N PRO A 20 -9.05 17.75 24.97
CA PRO A 20 -8.67 17.57 23.57
C PRO A 20 -7.25 18.04 23.21
N ARG A 21 -6.68 19.02 23.92
CA ARG A 21 -5.29 19.48 23.74
C ARG A 21 -4.31 18.52 24.39
N GLN A 22 -4.61 18.04 25.59
CA GLN A 22 -3.81 17.03 26.30
C GLN A 22 -3.78 15.71 25.52
N GLY A 23 -4.92 15.26 24.99
CA GLY A 23 -5.00 14.08 24.13
C GLY A 23 -4.25 14.25 22.81
N TYR A 24 -4.31 15.44 22.19
CA TYR A 24 -3.52 15.73 20.99
C TYR A 24 -2.01 15.76 21.27
N LEU A 25 -1.57 16.46 22.32
CA LEU A 25 -0.16 16.45 22.75
C LEU A 25 0.32 15.02 23.01
N LEU A 26 -0.42 14.22 23.78
CA LEU A 26 -0.08 12.82 24.06
C LEU A 26 0.05 11.98 22.79
N SER A 27 -0.77 12.24 21.76
CA SER A 27 -0.66 11.57 20.46
C SER A 27 0.59 11.91 19.64
N LEU A 28 1.27 13.01 19.98
CA LEU A 28 2.56 13.42 19.38
C LEU A 28 3.78 12.87 20.16
N LEU A 29 3.58 12.19 21.30
CA LEU A 29 4.67 11.70 22.13
C LEU A 29 5.14 10.31 21.68
N ASP A 30 6.23 10.28 20.91
CA ASP A 30 6.99 9.08 20.58
C ASP A 30 8.34 8.99 21.34
N GLY A 31 8.79 10.12 21.89
CA GLY A 31 10.10 10.28 22.52
C GLY A 31 11.26 10.52 21.55
N ALA A 32 10.99 10.82 20.28
CA ALA A 32 11.95 11.38 19.35
C ALA A 32 11.89 12.92 19.34
N LEU A 33 10.72 13.51 19.57
CA LEU A 33 10.52 14.96 19.69
C LEU A 33 10.96 15.51 21.06
N ASP A 34 11.29 16.80 21.11
CA ASP A 34 11.53 17.58 22.33
C ASP A 34 10.56 18.77 22.45
N VAL A 35 10.55 19.41 23.62
CA VAL A 35 9.58 20.46 23.97
C VAL A 35 9.52 21.62 22.96
N PRO A 36 10.64 22.20 22.46
CA PRO A 36 10.60 23.24 21.43
C PRO A 36 9.96 22.74 20.12
N THR A 37 10.25 21.51 19.71
CA THR A 37 9.68 20.92 18.49
C THR A 37 8.17 20.67 18.66
N LEU A 38 7.73 20.22 19.84
CA LEU A 38 6.31 20.03 20.18
C LEU A 38 5.54 21.37 20.20
N ALA A 39 6.13 22.42 20.78
CA ALA A 39 5.56 23.76 20.79
C ALA A 39 5.37 24.32 19.37
N ALA A 40 6.37 24.15 18.51
CA ALA A 40 6.28 24.53 17.10
C ALA A 40 5.20 23.74 16.33
N LEU A 41 5.07 22.43 16.57
CA LEU A 41 4.06 21.58 15.92
C LEU A 41 2.62 21.87 16.38
N MET A 42 2.43 22.22 17.65
CA MET A 42 1.11 22.59 18.19
C MET A 42 0.77 24.07 17.97
N ASN A 43 1.73 24.90 17.52
CA ASN A 43 1.62 26.36 17.44
C ASN A 43 1.25 26.97 18.82
N LEU A 44 1.96 26.54 19.87
CA LEU A 44 1.83 27.00 21.26
C LEU A 44 3.18 27.52 21.79
N GLY A 45 3.19 28.13 22.98
CA GLY A 45 4.42 28.47 23.69
C GLY A 45 5.07 27.26 24.36
N GLU A 46 6.40 27.27 24.53
CA GLU A 46 7.13 26.19 25.23
C GLU A 46 6.68 26.05 26.69
N ASP A 47 6.35 27.15 27.37
CA ASP A 47 5.79 27.13 28.73
C ASP A 47 4.40 26.46 28.79
N GLU A 48 3.56 26.69 27.79
CA GLU A 48 2.21 26.09 27.70
C GLU A 48 2.29 24.58 27.44
N VAL A 49 3.17 24.14 26.54
CA VAL A 49 3.46 22.72 26.32
C VAL A 49 4.09 22.08 27.56
N THR A 50 4.98 22.78 28.27
CA THR A 50 5.59 22.27 29.51
C THR A 50 4.53 22.07 30.60
N SER A 51 3.60 23.01 30.78
CA SER A 51 2.49 22.86 31.73
C SER A 51 1.60 21.67 31.38
N LEU A 52 1.26 21.49 30.10
CA LEU A 52 0.45 20.35 29.63
C LEU A 52 1.19 19.01 29.82
N LEU A 53 2.50 18.97 29.63
CA LEU A 53 3.34 17.80 29.92
C LEU A 53 3.37 17.47 31.41
N ASP A 54 3.47 18.47 32.29
CA ASP A 54 3.44 18.25 33.74
C ASP A 54 2.06 17.78 34.23
N ASP A 55 0.97 18.22 33.59
CA ASP A 55 -0.38 17.69 33.85
C ASP A 55 -0.49 16.22 33.40
N LEU A 56 0.02 15.89 32.20
CA LEU A 56 0.08 14.51 31.69
C LEU A 56 0.97 13.59 32.55
N VAL A 57 2.07 14.10 33.11
CA VAL A 57 2.92 13.38 34.07
C VAL A 57 2.17 13.17 35.41
N ARG A 58 1.45 14.18 35.91
CA ARG A 58 0.62 14.07 37.12
C ARG A 58 -0.54 13.08 36.97
N MET A 59 -1.13 13.00 35.78
CA MET A 59 -2.12 11.96 35.42
C MET A 59 -1.49 10.58 35.12
N GLY A 60 -0.16 10.46 35.15
CA GLY A 60 0.56 9.21 34.90
C GLY A 60 0.63 8.78 33.43
N ALA A 61 0.08 9.59 32.51
CA ALA A 61 0.10 9.35 31.07
C ALA A 61 1.51 9.41 30.47
N VAL A 62 2.38 10.27 31.03
CA VAL A 62 3.74 10.53 30.52
C VAL A 62 4.81 10.14 31.53
N ALA A 63 5.91 9.59 31.05
CA ALA A 63 7.08 9.27 31.86
C ALA A 63 7.82 10.55 32.29
N SER A 64 7.85 10.80 33.60
CA SER A 64 8.65 11.89 34.19
C SER A 64 10.13 11.74 33.87
N LEU A 65 10.82 12.88 33.71
CA LEU A 65 12.27 13.00 33.47
C LEU A 65 13.14 12.15 34.42
N ASN A 66 12.66 11.88 35.64
CA ASN A 66 13.44 11.29 36.74
C ASN A 66 13.23 9.77 36.96
N GLN A 67 12.51 9.04 36.08
CA GLN A 67 12.38 7.58 36.21
C GLN A 67 13.32 6.81 35.29
N ALA A 68 14.31 6.13 35.90
CA ALA A 68 15.16 5.16 35.22
C ALA A 68 14.36 3.89 34.82
N PRO A 69 14.74 3.18 33.73
CA PRO A 69 14.00 2.02 33.26
C PRO A 69 14.09 0.85 34.25
N ALA A 70 12.93 0.30 34.64
CA ALA A 70 12.86 -0.84 35.56
C ALA A 70 13.42 -2.12 34.93
N ALA A 71 14.25 -2.84 35.69
CA ALA A 71 14.81 -4.12 35.27
C ALA A 71 13.74 -5.24 35.23
N ARG A 72 13.92 -6.21 34.33
CA ARG A 72 13.16 -7.47 34.34
C ARG A 72 13.66 -8.35 35.51
N PRO A 73 12.79 -9.04 36.26
CA PRO A 73 13.22 -10.02 37.25
C PRO A 73 13.89 -11.23 36.55
N ALA A 74 14.93 -11.77 37.17
CA ALA A 74 15.65 -12.95 36.69
C ALA A 74 15.15 -14.23 37.37
N MET A 75 15.47 -15.38 36.78
CA MET A 75 15.43 -16.69 37.44
C MET A 75 16.57 -17.55 36.87
N GLU A 76 17.21 -18.36 37.72
CA GLU A 76 18.48 -19.07 37.46
C GLU A 76 18.24 -20.45 36.77
N ALA A 77 19.22 -21.24 36.30
CA ALA A 77 20.69 -21.24 36.52
C ALA A 77 21.48 -21.84 35.32
N ASP A 78 22.81 -21.76 35.40
CA ASP A 78 23.87 -22.20 34.44
C ASP A 78 24.37 -23.64 34.74
N PRO A 79 25.36 -24.28 34.02
CA PRO A 79 26.22 -23.83 32.90
C PRO A 79 26.14 -24.81 31.67
N GLU A 80 27.07 -25.02 30.70
CA GLU A 80 28.49 -24.67 30.54
C GLU A 80 28.94 -24.35 29.06
N PRO A 81 29.84 -25.05 28.28
CA PRO A 81 30.79 -24.29 27.44
C PRO A 81 30.72 -24.45 25.89
N VAL A 82 30.93 -23.31 25.20
CA VAL A 82 32.00 -22.99 24.20
C VAL A 82 32.37 -24.07 23.15
N PRO A 83 32.31 -23.82 21.80
CA PRO A 83 32.82 -22.59 21.17
C PRO A 83 31.95 -21.93 20.07
N ALA A 84 32.39 -20.75 19.64
CA ALA A 84 31.99 -20.04 18.41
C ALA A 84 33.10 -20.19 17.33
N PRO A 85 32.96 -19.68 16.08
CA PRO A 85 31.79 -19.01 15.48
C PRO A 85 31.37 -19.59 14.10
N GLU A 86 30.18 -19.26 13.62
CA GLU A 86 29.95 -19.04 12.18
C GLU A 86 28.68 -18.20 11.93
N ALA A 87 28.60 -17.55 10.76
CA ALA A 87 27.54 -16.60 10.42
C ALA A 87 26.67 -17.09 9.26
N THR A 88 25.36 -17.12 9.47
CA THR A 88 24.32 -17.42 8.48
C THR A 88 23.15 -16.42 8.65
N VAL A 89 22.75 -15.68 7.61
CA VAL A 89 21.59 -15.96 6.70
C VAL A 89 20.26 -15.83 7.45
N ASP A 90 19.28 -14.99 7.08
CA ASP A 90 19.08 -14.16 5.86
C ASP A 90 18.31 -12.85 6.18
N PRO A 91 18.23 -11.87 5.25
CA PRO A 91 17.43 -10.66 5.41
C PRO A 91 16.04 -10.78 4.74
N GLU A 92 14.97 -11.02 5.51
CA GLU A 92 13.61 -11.01 4.97
C GLU A 92 12.55 -10.48 5.96
N ALA A 93 11.36 -10.14 5.42
CA ALA A 93 10.12 -9.77 6.12
C ALA A 93 10.07 -8.45 6.91
N THR A 94 10.20 -7.31 6.22
CA THR A 94 9.53 -6.06 6.62
C THR A 94 8.15 -5.94 5.96
N ASP A 95 7.11 -6.42 6.63
CA ASP A 95 5.69 -6.23 6.29
C ASP A 95 4.84 -6.64 7.52
N PRO A 96 3.70 -6.00 7.86
CA PRO A 96 3.15 -4.71 7.41
C PRO A 96 2.97 -3.68 8.56
N THR A 97 2.70 -2.43 8.20
CA THR A 97 2.00 -1.43 9.04
C THR A 97 1.40 -0.37 8.11
N GLU A 98 0.16 0.09 8.24
CA GLU A 98 -1.04 -0.46 8.91
C GLU A 98 -2.22 0.32 8.29
N GLU A 99 -3.39 -0.28 8.10
CA GLU A 99 -4.56 0.48 7.63
C GLU A 99 -5.03 1.41 8.75
N ASP A 100 -5.08 2.74 8.53
CA ASP A 100 -5.51 3.71 9.55
C ASP A 100 -6.89 3.32 10.13
N PRO A 101 -6.96 2.80 11.39
CA PRO A 101 -8.21 2.29 11.94
C PRO A 101 -9.22 3.42 12.17
N LEU A 102 -8.74 4.67 12.29
CA LEU A 102 -9.58 5.85 12.45
C LEU A 102 -10.36 6.17 11.17
N ALA A 103 -9.82 5.85 9.99
CA ALA A 103 -10.53 5.98 8.72
C ALA A 103 -11.69 4.97 8.61
N ALA A 104 -11.44 3.71 8.98
CA ALA A 104 -12.47 2.67 9.03
C ALA A 104 -13.55 2.96 10.09
N GLY A 105 -13.16 3.43 11.28
CA GLY A 105 -14.07 3.85 12.33
C GLY A 105 -14.97 5.03 11.93
N ARG A 106 -14.40 6.07 11.30
CA ARG A 106 -15.20 7.19 10.76
C ARG A 106 -16.15 6.73 9.65
N ALA A 107 -15.70 5.85 8.75
CA ALA A 107 -16.56 5.26 7.72
C ALA A 107 -17.74 4.47 8.31
N THR A 108 -17.57 3.82 9.47
CA THR A 108 -18.69 3.17 10.18
C THR A 108 -19.68 4.21 10.71
N THR A 109 -19.21 5.32 11.28
CA THR A 109 -20.07 6.43 11.76
C THR A 109 -20.87 7.07 10.62
N HIS A 110 -20.24 7.44 9.51
CA HIS A 110 -20.94 8.04 8.35
C HIS A 110 -21.95 7.08 7.73
N ARG A 111 -21.64 5.77 7.68
CA ARG A 111 -22.59 4.77 7.21
C ARG A 111 -23.78 4.60 8.17
N GLN A 112 -23.56 4.59 9.49
CA GLN A 112 -24.66 4.57 10.46
C GLN A 112 -25.58 5.78 10.31
N LEU A 113 -25.02 6.98 10.08
CA LEU A 113 -25.81 8.18 9.81
C LEU A 113 -26.69 8.00 8.57
N PHE A 114 -26.13 7.47 7.46
CA PHE A 114 -26.87 7.20 6.23
C PHE A 114 -28.04 6.22 6.46
N GLU A 115 -27.76 5.04 7.02
CA GLU A 115 -28.74 3.95 7.16
C GLU A 115 -29.90 4.37 8.10
N LEU A 116 -29.64 5.22 9.11
CA LEU A 116 -30.65 5.69 10.07
C LEU A 116 -31.46 6.92 9.61
N HIS A 117 -30.85 7.90 8.94
CA HIS A 117 -31.48 9.22 8.72
C HIS A 117 -31.73 9.58 7.25
N LEU A 118 -31.04 8.94 6.31
CA LEU A 118 -30.97 9.34 4.90
C LEU A 118 -31.53 8.27 3.95
N HIS A 119 -31.28 6.99 4.23
CA HIS A 119 -31.61 5.88 3.32
C HIS A 119 -33.11 5.75 3.02
N GLY A 120 -33.97 5.95 4.03
CA GLY A 120 -35.42 5.81 3.90
C GLY A 120 -36.14 6.92 3.11
N ARG A 121 -35.41 7.92 2.58
CA ARG A 121 -36.00 9.04 1.83
C ARG A 121 -36.26 8.66 0.35
N PRO A 122 -37.30 9.23 -0.29
CA PRO A 122 -37.54 9.08 -1.73
C PRO A 122 -36.30 9.40 -2.56
N GLN A 123 -36.12 8.71 -3.70
CA GLN A 123 -34.91 8.86 -4.52
C GLN A 123 -34.66 10.31 -4.94
N ASP A 124 -35.70 11.03 -5.35
CA ASP A 124 -35.57 12.41 -5.84
C ASP A 124 -35.19 13.39 -4.72
N GLU A 125 -35.64 13.14 -3.49
CA GLU A 125 -35.19 13.86 -2.31
C GLU A 125 -33.72 13.58 -1.99
N ARG A 126 -33.29 12.31 -2.03
CA ARG A 126 -31.87 11.92 -1.83
C ARG A 126 -30.97 12.57 -2.88
N VAL A 127 -31.39 12.57 -4.14
CA VAL A 127 -30.72 13.26 -5.25
C VAL A 127 -30.65 14.77 -5.01
N ALA A 128 -31.74 15.42 -4.63
CA ALA A 128 -31.76 16.87 -4.39
C ALA A 128 -30.88 17.28 -3.19
N GLN A 129 -30.95 16.54 -2.09
CA GLN A 129 -30.22 16.82 -0.85
C GLN A 129 -28.71 16.59 -1.02
N ALA A 130 -28.29 15.53 -1.72
CA ALA A 130 -26.88 15.23 -1.98
C ALA A 130 -26.12 16.37 -2.68
N LYS A 131 -26.76 17.10 -3.63
CA LYS A 131 -26.13 18.22 -4.36
C LYS A 131 -25.77 19.42 -3.49
N VAL A 132 -26.44 19.58 -2.35
CA VAL A 132 -26.30 20.76 -1.46
C VAL A 132 -25.78 20.44 -0.07
N ALA A 133 -25.62 19.14 0.26
CA ALA A 133 -25.20 18.65 1.56
C ALA A 133 -23.86 19.22 2.07
N VAL A 134 -23.74 19.27 3.39
CA VAL A 134 -22.57 19.63 4.20
C VAL A 134 -22.11 18.41 4.99
N GLU A 135 -20.95 18.50 5.66
CA GLU A 135 -20.57 17.47 6.64
C GLU A 135 -21.49 17.54 7.88
N PRO A 136 -21.77 16.39 8.55
CA PRO A 136 -21.29 15.03 8.25
C PRO A 136 -22.10 14.27 7.18
N ASP A 137 -23.21 14.86 6.70
CA ASP A 137 -24.15 14.21 5.77
C ASP A 137 -23.52 13.93 4.40
N LEU A 138 -22.60 14.78 3.92
CA LEU A 138 -21.96 14.62 2.62
C LEU A 138 -21.10 13.35 2.55
N CYS A 139 -20.33 13.06 3.61
CA CYS A 139 -19.66 11.76 3.76
C CYS A 139 -20.65 10.60 3.94
N ALA A 140 -21.85 10.81 4.50
CA ALA A 140 -22.87 9.78 4.62
C ALA A 140 -23.55 9.45 3.27
N TRP A 141 -23.86 10.45 2.43
CA TRP A 141 -24.39 10.25 1.07
C TRP A 141 -23.46 9.45 0.14
N CYS A 142 -22.17 9.34 0.47
CA CYS A 142 -21.21 8.50 -0.26
C CYS A 142 -21.49 6.98 -0.15
N PHE A 143 -22.35 6.56 0.79
CA PHE A 143 -22.76 5.16 0.97
C PHE A 143 -24.06 4.80 0.21
N ASP A 144 -24.65 5.74 -0.52
CA ASP A 144 -25.93 5.54 -1.18
C ASP A 144 -25.84 4.53 -2.35
N PRO A 145 -26.66 3.46 -2.38
CA PRO A 145 -26.61 2.44 -3.43
C PRO A 145 -27.12 2.94 -4.80
N THR A 146 -27.83 4.06 -4.86
CA THR A 146 -28.43 4.61 -6.07
C THR A 146 -27.42 5.43 -6.86
N ALA A 147 -27.12 5.03 -8.10
CA ALA A 147 -26.15 5.71 -8.96
C ALA A 147 -26.50 7.20 -9.24
N GLU A 148 -27.78 7.56 -9.28
CA GLU A 148 -28.21 8.97 -9.43
C GLU A 148 -27.82 9.83 -8.22
N VAL A 149 -27.89 9.29 -7.00
CA VAL A 149 -27.47 9.99 -5.78
C VAL A 149 -25.95 10.16 -5.78
N ILE A 150 -25.19 9.14 -6.20
CA ILE A 150 -23.73 9.26 -6.36
C ILE A 150 -23.36 10.29 -7.44
N ARG A 151 -24.10 10.41 -8.55
CA ARG A 151 -23.90 11.51 -9.51
C ARG A 151 -24.17 12.88 -8.89
N ALA A 152 -25.23 13.00 -8.08
CA ALA A 152 -25.57 14.22 -7.35
C ALA A 152 -24.51 14.60 -6.30
N VAL A 153 -23.95 13.63 -5.55
CA VAL A 153 -22.78 13.84 -4.69
C VAL A 153 -21.62 14.37 -5.52
N LEU A 154 -21.27 13.72 -6.63
CA LEU A 154 -20.18 14.13 -7.53
C LEU A 154 -20.42 15.47 -8.27
N GLU A 155 -21.59 16.10 -8.10
CA GLU A 155 -21.90 17.47 -8.57
C GLU A 155 -21.83 18.51 -7.45
N ASN A 156 -21.83 18.10 -6.17
CA ASN A 156 -21.76 19.02 -5.03
C ASN A 156 -20.37 19.69 -4.98
N PRO A 157 -20.30 21.04 -4.94
CA PRO A 157 -19.02 21.77 -5.00
C PRO A 157 -18.10 21.55 -3.79
N ARG A 158 -18.58 20.92 -2.71
CA ARG A 158 -17.78 20.56 -1.52
C ARG A 158 -17.06 19.21 -1.63
N VAL A 159 -17.30 18.45 -2.71
CA VAL A 159 -16.77 17.08 -2.83
C VAL A 159 -15.27 17.06 -3.17
N GLY A 160 -14.46 17.00 -2.11
CA GLY A 160 -13.03 16.68 -2.17
C GLY A 160 -12.74 15.17 -2.19
N GLY A 161 -11.46 14.81 -2.25
CA GLY A 161 -11.00 13.42 -2.44
C GLY A 161 -11.39 12.40 -1.36
N LEU A 162 -11.79 12.83 -0.16
CA LEU A 162 -12.29 11.94 0.90
C LEU A 162 -13.55 11.17 0.42
N HIS A 163 -14.55 11.90 -0.04
CA HIS A 163 -15.79 11.38 -0.63
C HIS A 163 -15.51 10.43 -1.80
N ALA A 164 -14.59 10.82 -2.70
CA ALA A 164 -14.21 10.00 -3.84
C ALA A 164 -13.60 8.66 -3.43
N ARG A 165 -12.87 8.61 -2.30
CA ARG A 165 -12.34 7.36 -1.73
C ARG A 165 -13.43 6.52 -1.05
N LEU A 166 -14.37 7.14 -0.33
CA LEU A 166 -15.54 6.44 0.24
C LEU A 166 -16.41 5.79 -0.86
N ILE A 167 -16.73 6.55 -1.92
CA ILE A 167 -17.48 6.04 -3.09
C ILE A 167 -16.70 4.90 -3.77
N ALA A 168 -15.39 5.07 -3.98
CA ALA A 168 -14.55 4.02 -4.57
C ALA A 168 -14.55 2.73 -3.75
N ALA A 169 -14.40 2.81 -2.42
CA ALA A 169 -14.29 1.65 -1.55
C ALA A 169 -15.62 0.94 -1.28
N HIS A 170 -16.74 1.67 -1.26
CA HIS A 170 -18.00 1.16 -0.71
C HIS A 170 -19.17 1.12 -1.69
N HIS A 171 -19.10 1.82 -2.82
CA HIS A 171 -20.24 1.90 -3.73
C HIS A 171 -20.53 0.57 -4.43
N ARG A 172 -21.81 0.20 -4.48
CA ARG A 172 -22.29 -1.14 -4.83
C ARG A 172 -22.84 -1.30 -6.26
N THR A 173 -22.63 -0.33 -7.14
CA THR A 173 -23.03 -0.47 -8.57
C THR A 173 -21.95 0.00 -9.53
N THR A 174 -21.79 -0.74 -10.62
CA THR A 174 -20.88 -0.40 -11.73
C THR A 174 -21.15 0.99 -12.30
N ALA A 175 -22.42 1.40 -12.34
CA ALA A 175 -22.86 2.70 -12.86
C ALA A 175 -22.37 3.89 -12.01
N GLY A 176 -22.36 3.77 -10.68
CA GLY A 176 -21.80 4.81 -9.80
C GLY A 176 -20.28 4.84 -9.81
N LEU A 177 -19.63 3.67 -9.96
CA LEU A 177 -18.18 3.59 -10.12
C LEU A 177 -17.71 4.17 -11.47
N GLU A 178 -18.43 3.95 -12.58
CA GLU A 178 -18.17 4.65 -13.85
C GLU A 178 -18.45 6.16 -13.74
N ALA A 179 -19.44 6.60 -12.94
CA ALA A 179 -19.69 8.04 -12.71
C ALA A 179 -18.52 8.72 -11.97
N LEU A 180 -17.98 8.08 -10.92
CA LEU A 180 -16.73 8.50 -10.28
C LEU A 180 -15.56 8.45 -11.30
N GLY A 181 -15.50 7.39 -12.08
CA GLY A 181 -14.55 7.16 -13.17
C GLY A 181 -14.64 8.16 -14.34
N GLY A 182 -15.69 8.99 -14.38
CA GLY A 182 -15.89 10.08 -15.32
C GLY A 182 -15.36 11.43 -14.84
N ARG A 183 -14.81 11.52 -13.63
CA ARG A 183 -14.23 12.74 -13.04
C ARG A 183 -12.69 12.63 -12.98
N PRO A 184 -11.92 13.19 -13.95
CA PRO A 184 -10.46 12.99 -14.02
C PRO A 184 -9.68 13.41 -12.77
N ALA A 185 -10.13 14.47 -12.08
CA ALA A 185 -9.51 14.95 -10.85
C ALA A 185 -9.48 13.86 -9.74
N PHE A 186 -10.52 13.03 -9.64
CA PHE A 186 -10.57 11.95 -8.65
C PHE A 186 -9.82 10.70 -9.12
N THR A 187 -9.86 10.37 -10.41
CA THR A 187 -9.10 9.19 -10.92
C THR A 187 -7.58 9.43 -10.97
N GLN A 188 -7.14 10.70 -10.88
CA GLN A 188 -5.75 11.09 -10.66
C GLN A 188 -5.29 10.92 -9.20
N ASP A 189 -6.18 10.87 -8.21
CA ASP A 189 -5.83 10.57 -6.81
C ASP A 189 -5.32 9.12 -6.63
N GLY A 190 -4.29 8.95 -5.80
CA GLY A 190 -3.70 7.64 -5.50
C GLY A 190 -4.57 6.76 -4.62
N GLY A 191 -5.26 7.35 -3.63
CA GLY A 191 -6.14 6.63 -2.71
C GLY A 191 -7.42 6.17 -3.41
N VAL A 192 -8.02 7.00 -4.27
CA VAL A 192 -9.19 6.63 -5.09
C VAL A 192 -8.85 5.41 -5.96
N ARG A 193 -7.68 5.39 -6.60
CA ARG A 193 -7.23 4.21 -7.37
C ARG A 193 -7.02 2.97 -6.49
N ARG A 194 -6.45 3.09 -5.29
CA ARG A 194 -6.29 1.94 -4.37
C ARG A 194 -7.65 1.39 -3.93
N ALA A 195 -8.56 2.25 -3.48
CA ALA A 195 -9.92 1.89 -3.10
C ALA A 195 -10.70 1.23 -4.26
N LEU A 196 -10.54 1.74 -5.49
CA LEU A 196 -11.13 1.12 -6.68
C LEU A 196 -10.59 -0.30 -6.94
N LEU A 197 -9.31 -0.58 -6.68
CA LEU A 197 -8.73 -1.93 -6.85
C LEU A 197 -9.20 -2.93 -5.78
N GLN A 198 -9.55 -2.44 -4.59
CA GLN A 198 -10.11 -3.26 -3.51
C GLN A 198 -11.62 -3.55 -3.73
N ASN A 199 -12.34 -2.72 -4.49
CA ASN A 199 -13.76 -2.89 -4.76
C ASN A 199 -14.04 -4.06 -5.74
N PRO A 200 -14.78 -5.11 -5.33
CA PRO A 200 -15.05 -6.28 -6.18
C PRO A 200 -15.96 -5.99 -7.39
N LEU A 201 -16.66 -4.84 -7.40
CA LEU A 201 -17.56 -4.42 -8.47
C LEU A 201 -16.91 -3.44 -9.46
N LEU A 202 -15.57 -3.30 -9.41
CA LEU A 202 -14.79 -2.47 -10.33
C LEU A 202 -15.10 -2.82 -11.81
N PRO A 203 -15.65 -1.88 -12.61
CA PRO A 203 -16.01 -2.15 -13.99
C PRO A 203 -14.78 -2.49 -14.87
N PRO A 204 -14.83 -3.52 -15.73
CA PRO A 204 -13.75 -3.83 -16.66
C PRO A 204 -13.49 -2.73 -17.71
N GLY A 205 -14.44 -1.82 -17.93
CA GLY A 205 -14.25 -0.59 -18.70
C GLY A 205 -13.34 0.39 -17.96
N LEU A 206 -13.78 0.84 -16.78
CA LEU A 206 -13.02 1.67 -15.86
C LEU A 206 -11.60 1.13 -15.59
N TYR A 207 -11.44 -0.15 -15.25
CA TYR A 207 -10.11 -0.73 -14.98
C TYR A 207 -9.15 -0.54 -16.18
N ARG A 208 -9.58 -0.93 -17.39
CA ARG A 208 -8.76 -0.76 -18.60
C ARG A 208 -8.46 0.72 -18.88
N ARG A 209 -9.41 1.63 -18.64
CA ARG A 209 -9.24 3.08 -18.83
C ARG A 209 -8.21 3.69 -17.86
N LEU A 210 -8.05 3.12 -16.67
CA LEU A 210 -7.15 3.64 -15.63
C LEU A 210 -5.75 2.97 -15.59
N TRP A 211 -5.64 1.71 -16.04
CA TRP A 211 -4.41 0.92 -15.94
C TRP A 211 -3.72 0.54 -17.26
N SER A 212 -4.39 0.52 -18.41
CA SER A 212 -3.73 0.10 -19.69
C SER A 212 -2.60 1.04 -20.15
N THR A 213 -2.71 2.33 -19.82
CA THR A 213 -1.70 3.36 -20.10
C THR A 213 -0.54 3.39 -19.08
N ARG A 214 -0.72 2.78 -17.90
CA ARG A 214 0.30 2.69 -16.84
C ARG A 214 1.50 1.86 -17.26
N ARG A 215 2.61 1.96 -16.52
CA ARG A 215 3.83 1.18 -16.81
C ARG A 215 3.56 -0.31 -16.58
N LEU A 216 4.26 -1.18 -17.30
CA LEU A 216 4.15 -2.63 -17.10
C LEU A 216 4.40 -3.06 -15.65
N LEU A 217 5.28 -2.37 -14.93
CA LEU A 217 5.54 -2.63 -13.51
C LEU A 217 4.31 -2.31 -12.64
N ASP A 218 3.65 -1.16 -12.86
CA ASP A 218 2.42 -0.79 -12.16
C ASP A 218 1.32 -1.85 -12.37
N GLN A 219 1.17 -2.34 -13.61
CA GLN A 219 0.21 -3.36 -13.98
C GLN A 219 0.52 -4.72 -13.33
N TYR A 220 1.81 -5.09 -13.25
CA TYR A 220 2.25 -6.32 -12.59
C TYR A 220 2.02 -6.29 -11.07
N LEU A 221 2.29 -5.16 -10.41
CA LEU A 221 2.05 -5.00 -8.96
C LEU A 221 0.56 -5.20 -8.61
N VAL A 222 -0.38 -4.71 -9.44
CA VAL A 222 -1.81 -5.02 -9.26
C VAL A 222 -2.10 -6.50 -9.47
N ALA A 223 -1.52 -7.14 -10.49
CA ALA A 223 -1.74 -8.55 -10.81
C ALA A 223 -1.30 -9.53 -9.71
N ILE A 224 -0.39 -9.11 -8.81
CA ILE A 224 0.08 -9.90 -7.65
C ILE A 224 -0.47 -9.40 -6.29
N SER A 225 -1.27 -8.32 -6.25
CA SER A 225 -1.70 -7.70 -5.00
C SER A 225 -2.64 -8.59 -4.17
N ARG A 226 -2.27 -8.86 -2.92
CA ARG A 226 -3.10 -9.65 -1.98
C ARG A 226 -4.40 -8.93 -1.58
N GLU A 227 -4.40 -7.60 -1.57
CA GLU A 227 -5.58 -6.76 -1.30
C GLU A 227 -6.64 -6.83 -2.43
N ALA A 228 -6.19 -7.08 -3.66
CA ALA A 228 -7.06 -7.03 -4.83
C ALA A 228 -7.88 -8.34 -4.96
N PRO A 229 -9.23 -8.27 -5.09
CA PRO A 229 -10.08 -9.42 -5.36
C PRO A 229 -9.61 -10.21 -6.60
N GLU A 230 -9.84 -11.53 -6.62
CA GLU A 230 -9.36 -12.40 -7.72
C GLU A 230 -9.83 -11.92 -9.10
N GLN A 231 -11.04 -11.35 -9.20
CA GLN A 231 -11.56 -10.73 -10.43
C GLN A 231 -10.71 -9.52 -10.88
N VAL A 232 -10.27 -8.67 -9.95
CA VAL A 232 -9.40 -7.53 -10.25
C VAL A 232 -8.00 -8.01 -10.64
N ARG A 233 -7.45 -9.03 -9.94
CA ARG A 233 -6.19 -9.67 -10.35
C ARG A 233 -6.28 -10.39 -11.70
N ALA A 234 -7.41 -10.98 -12.07
CA ALA A 234 -7.64 -11.54 -13.39
C ALA A 234 -7.57 -10.44 -14.47
N MET A 235 -8.36 -9.37 -14.32
CA MET A 235 -8.31 -8.21 -15.22
C MET A 235 -6.90 -7.60 -15.31
N ALA A 236 -6.14 -7.58 -14.21
CA ALA A 236 -4.77 -7.10 -14.19
C ALA A 236 -3.78 -8.01 -14.92
N ARG A 237 -3.89 -9.35 -14.77
CA ARG A 237 -3.11 -10.32 -15.57
C ARG A 237 -3.41 -10.17 -17.06
N ASP A 238 -4.66 -9.99 -17.44
CA ASP A 238 -5.06 -9.83 -18.85
C ASP A 238 -4.52 -8.52 -19.46
N VAL A 239 -4.66 -7.40 -18.75
CA VAL A 239 -4.14 -6.09 -19.20
C VAL A 239 -2.61 -6.07 -19.22
N LEU A 240 -1.94 -6.72 -18.26
CA LEU A 240 -0.48 -6.89 -18.28
C LEU A 240 -0.03 -7.67 -19.52
N ARG A 241 -0.67 -8.81 -19.81
CA ARG A 241 -0.34 -9.67 -20.97
C ARG A 241 -0.59 -8.96 -22.30
N ALA A 242 -1.71 -8.24 -22.41
CA ALA A 242 -2.04 -7.45 -23.59
C ALA A 242 -1.11 -6.23 -23.79
N SER A 243 -0.69 -5.57 -22.71
CA SER A 243 0.27 -4.47 -22.77
C SER A 243 1.67 -4.96 -23.12
N PHE A 244 2.13 -6.07 -22.52
CA PHE A 244 3.49 -6.58 -22.68
C PHE A 244 3.87 -6.86 -24.14
N THR A 245 2.92 -7.34 -24.96
CA THR A 245 3.16 -7.58 -26.39
C THR A 245 3.19 -6.30 -27.23
N GLN A 246 2.67 -5.18 -26.73
CA GLN A 246 2.55 -3.89 -27.42
C GLN A 246 3.60 -2.86 -27.02
N ARG A 247 4.15 -2.91 -25.80
CA ARG A 247 5.15 -1.94 -25.31
C ARG A 247 6.52 -2.12 -25.96
N ALA A 248 7.36 -1.09 -25.91
CA ALA A 248 8.73 -1.11 -26.42
C ALA A 248 9.61 -2.13 -25.66
N GLY A 249 10.66 -2.64 -26.31
CA GLY A 249 11.56 -3.65 -25.74
C GLY A 249 12.26 -3.19 -24.46
N GLU A 250 12.49 -1.89 -24.32
CA GLU A 250 12.99 -1.22 -23.13
C GLU A 250 12.09 -1.47 -21.91
N GLU A 251 10.79 -1.24 -22.04
CA GLU A 251 9.82 -1.41 -20.94
C GLU A 251 9.64 -2.90 -20.59
N ARG A 252 9.70 -3.78 -21.59
CA ARG A 252 9.68 -5.25 -21.39
C ARG A 252 10.92 -5.72 -20.62
N ALA A 253 12.11 -5.27 -21.01
CA ALA A 253 13.36 -5.61 -20.34
C ALA A 253 13.43 -5.00 -18.93
N GLU A 254 12.95 -3.77 -18.74
CA GLU A 254 12.86 -3.13 -17.43
C GLU A 254 11.93 -3.89 -16.48
N LEU A 255 10.76 -4.35 -16.93
CA LEU A 255 9.88 -5.21 -16.12
C LEU A 255 10.60 -6.49 -15.68
N ILE A 256 11.29 -7.17 -16.59
CA ILE A 256 12.00 -8.42 -16.29
C ILE A 256 13.14 -8.16 -15.28
N LEU A 257 13.90 -7.08 -15.44
CA LEU A 257 15.00 -6.74 -14.53
C LEU A 257 14.51 -6.28 -13.16
N SER A 258 13.53 -5.37 -13.10
CA SER A 258 12.98 -4.81 -11.85
C SER A 258 12.21 -5.82 -11.00
N THR A 259 11.69 -6.89 -11.60
CA THR A 259 10.99 -7.97 -10.90
C THR A 259 11.85 -9.22 -10.69
N GLU A 260 13.14 -9.20 -11.00
CA GLU A 260 14.03 -10.37 -11.06
C GLU A 260 13.44 -11.55 -11.86
N GLY A 261 12.70 -11.26 -12.93
CA GLY A 261 12.00 -12.25 -13.74
C GLY A 261 10.77 -12.89 -13.06
N ARG A 262 10.37 -12.46 -11.86
CA ARG A 262 9.14 -12.94 -11.20
C ARG A 262 7.88 -12.62 -12.02
N CYS A 263 7.94 -11.62 -12.90
CA CYS A 263 6.87 -11.35 -13.88
C CYS A 263 6.66 -12.45 -14.92
N LEU A 264 7.68 -13.28 -15.22
CA LEU A 264 7.66 -14.25 -16.32
C LEU A 264 6.60 -15.35 -16.11
N ALA A 265 6.24 -15.65 -14.86
CA ALA A 265 5.15 -16.56 -14.53
C ALA A 265 3.78 -16.06 -15.04
N SER A 266 3.54 -14.75 -15.06
CA SER A 266 2.33 -14.14 -15.65
C SER A 266 2.40 -14.03 -17.18
N LEU A 267 3.59 -14.23 -17.77
CA LEU A 267 3.90 -14.02 -19.19
C LEU A 267 4.18 -15.34 -19.93
N VAL A 268 3.73 -16.48 -19.40
CA VAL A 268 3.81 -17.78 -20.07
C VAL A 268 3.11 -17.72 -21.44
N GLY A 269 3.77 -18.26 -22.47
CA GLY A 269 3.31 -18.24 -23.86
C GLY A 269 3.53 -16.91 -24.60
N LEU A 270 4.10 -15.88 -23.95
CA LEU A 270 4.50 -14.63 -24.61
C LEU A 270 6.01 -14.61 -24.85
N THR A 271 6.46 -13.91 -25.89
CA THR A 271 7.86 -13.73 -26.25
C THR A 271 8.32 -12.28 -26.04
N ILE A 272 9.63 -12.07 -25.98
CA ILE A 272 10.26 -10.75 -26.13
C ILE A 272 10.78 -10.54 -27.55
N ASP A 273 10.90 -9.27 -27.93
CA ASP A 273 11.42 -8.84 -29.22
C ASP A 273 12.97 -8.84 -29.23
N SER A 274 13.55 -8.60 -30.40
CA SER A 274 15.00 -8.48 -30.56
C SER A 274 15.58 -7.31 -29.76
N HIS A 275 14.83 -6.23 -29.52
CA HIS A 275 15.34 -5.10 -28.74
C HIS A 275 15.46 -5.42 -27.25
N ALA A 276 14.40 -5.94 -26.61
CA ALA A 276 14.49 -6.42 -25.22
C ALA A 276 15.57 -7.50 -25.07
N THR A 277 15.67 -8.42 -26.04
CA THR A 277 16.72 -9.46 -26.06
C THR A 277 18.11 -8.84 -26.07
N ALA A 278 18.37 -7.85 -26.93
CA ALA A 278 19.66 -7.16 -27.00
C ALA A 278 19.98 -6.39 -25.71
N ILE A 279 18.98 -5.78 -25.05
CA ILE A 279 19.14 -5.10 -23.75
C ILE A 279 19.53 -6.11 -22.66
N LEU A 280 18.84 -7.24 -22.58
CA LEU A 280 19.13 -8.31 -21.62
C LEU A 280 20.49 -8.97 -21.88
N CYS A 281 20.91 -9.12 -23.14
CA CYS A 281 22.24 -9.62 -23.51
C CYS A 281 23.39 -8.61 -23.32
N ARG A 282 23.10 -7.34 -23.02
CA ARG A 282 24.12 -6.32 -22.64
C ARG A 282 24.40 -6.26 -21.13
N ARG A 283 23.67 -7.03 -20.31
CA ARG A 283 23.84 -7.05 -18.85
C ARG A 283 24.82 -8.14 -18.40
N THR A 284 25.59 -7.83 -17.37
CA THR A 284 26.25 -8.80 -16.48
C THR A 284 25.26 -9.21 -15.40
N TYR A 285 25.14 -10.51 -15.10
CA TYR A 285 24.13 -11.04 -14.19
C TYR A 285 24.74 -11.39 -12.83
N THR A 286 24.20 -10.78 -11.77
CA THR A 286 24.59 -11.00 -10.37
C THR A 286 23.51 -11.73 -9.56
N SER A 287 22.23 -11.44 -9.80
CA SER A 287 21.11 -12.16 -9.16
C SER A 287 21.00 -13.59 -9.69
N THR A 288 21.11 -14.57 -8.80
CA THR A 288 20.86 -15.99 -9.09
C THR A 288 19.39 -16.24 -9.41
N LEU A 289 18.47 -15.55 -8.73
CA LEU A 289 17.02 -15.70 -8.91
C LEU A 289 16.57 -15.23 -10.30
N LEU A 290 17.09 -14.11 -10.80
CA LEU A 290 16.84 -13.63 -12.16
C LEU A 290 17.26 -14.68 -13.21
N VAL A 291 18.42 -15.32 -13.03
CA VAL A 291 18.88 -16.39 -13.92
C VAL A 291 17.97 -17.63 -13.81
N GLN A 292 17.55 -18.03 -12.61
CA GLN A 292 16.61 -19.14 -12.42
C GLN A 292 15.25 -18.89 -13.08
N ASN A 293 14.71 -17.67 -12.97
CA ASN A 293 13.41 -17.31 -13.53
C ASN A 293 13.46 -17.27 -15.07
N ILE A 294 14.52 -16.71 -15.66
CA ILE A 294 14.73 -16.79 -17.12
C ILE A 294 14.91 -18.25 -17.57
N ALA A 295 15.69 -19.06 -16.85
CA ALA A 295 15.92 -20.47 -17.16
C ALA A 295 14.69 -21.39 -16.94
N ARG A 296 13.62 -20.89 -16.32
CA ARG A 296 12.31 -21.58 -16.21
C ARG A 296 11.29 -21.11 -17.25
N TRP A 297 11.54 -19.98 -17.91
CA TRP A 297 10.62 -19.38 -18.89
C TRP A 297 10.94 -19.91 -20.29
N SER A 298 10.16 -20.89 -20.76
CA SER A 298 10.38 -21.60 -22.03
C SER A 298 10.44 -20.71 -23.28
N ALA A 299 9.88 -19.50 -23.22
CA ALA A 299 9.93 -18.50 -24.28
C ALA A 299 11.20 -17.60 -24.25
N ALA A 300 12.14 -17.85 -23.33
CA ALA A 300 13.42 -17.15 -23.27
C ALA A 300 14.23 -17.37 -24.56
N PRO A 301 14.63 -16.31 -25.30
CA PRO A 301 15.27 -16.45 -26.61
C PRO A 301 16.60 -17.22 -26.56
N PRO A 302 16.94 -18.02 -27.60
CA PRO A 302 18.20 -18.78 -27.64
C PRO A 302 19.45 -17.91 -27.41
N GLN A 303 19.45 -16.69 -27.95
CA GLN A 303 20.55 -15.72 -27.78
C GLN A 303 20.75 -15.33 -26.29
N LEU A 304 19.67 -15.22 -25.52
CA LEU A 304 19.72 -14.91 -24.09
C LEU A 304 20.21 -16.11 -23.28
N ILE A 305 19.77 -17.33 -23.61
CA ILE A 305 20.27 -18.56 -23.00
C ILE A 305 21.78 -18.74 -23.26
N ALA A 306 22.22 -18.53 -24.50
CA ALA A 306 23.63 -18.57 -24.89
C ALA A 306 24.46 -17.42 -24.26
N HIS A 307 23.85 -16.29 -23.91
CA HIS A 307 24.48 -15.23 -23.11
C HIS A 307 24.62 -15.64 -21.64
N LEU A 308 23.54 -16.14 -21.02
CA LEU A 308 23.52 -16.56 -19.62
C LEU A 308 24.52 -17.69 -19.35
N ARG A 309 24.63 -18.69 -20.25
CA ARG A 309 25.65 -19.77 -20.14
C ARG A 309 27.10 -19.26 -20.14
N ARG A 310 27.37 -18.03 -20.62
CA ARG A 310 28.69 -17.39 -20.63
C ARG A 310 28.96 -16.47 -19.43
N GLN A 311 27.96 -16.24 -18.56
CA GLN A 311 28.11 -15.43 -17.34
C GLN A 311 28.94 -16.16 -16.27
N ASP A 312 29.83 -15.46 -15.58
CA ASP A 312 30.71 -16.09 -14.57
C ASP A 312 29.95 -16.64 -13.35
N LEU A 313 28.81 -16.03 -13.01
CA LEU A 313 27.86 -16.56 -12.02
C LEU A 313 27.38 -17.98 -12.39
N VAL A 314 27.08 -18.21 -13.67
CA VAL A 314 26.60 -19.51 -14.20
C VAL A 314 27.76 -20.50 -14.38
N LYS A 315 28.96 -20.02 -14.75
CA LYS A 315 30.16 -20.88 -14.76
C LYS A 315 30.46 -21.42 -13.35
N ARG A 316 30.31 -20.59 -12.32
CA ARG A 316 30.59 -20.95 -10.92
C ARG A 316 29.47 -21.77 -10.26
N ASN A 317 28.21 -21.59 -10.65
CA ASN A 317 27.07 -22.31 -10.06
C ASN A 317 26.61 -23.50 -10.95
N PRO A 318 26.84 -24.77 -10.54
CA PRO A 318 26.50 -25.94 -11.36
C PRO A 318 24.99 -26.15 -11.53
N VAL A 319 24.16 -25.70 -10.58
CA VAL A 319 22.70 -25.82 -10.67
C VAL A 319 22.14 -24.89 -11.74
N LEU A 320 22.58 -23.63 -11.78
CA LEU A 320 22.22 -22.68 -12.84
C LEU A 320 22.67 -23.18 -14.21
N ARG A 321 23.87 -23.78 -14.29
CA ARG A 321 24.39 -24.36 -15.52
C ARG A 321 23.51 -25.51 -16.02
N GLN A 322 23.19 -26.48 -15.15
CA GLN A 322 22.32 -27.60 -15.48
C GLN A 322 20.89 -27.18 -15.89
N MET A 323 20.34 -26.13 -15.26
CA MET A 323 19.06 -25.56 -15.68
C MET A 323 19.12 -24.97 -17.10
N LEU A 324 20.17 -24.20 -17.41
CA LEU A 324 20.35 -23.58 -18.72
C LEU A 324 20.76 -24.58 -19.83
N GLU A 325 21.38 -25.70 -19.47
CA GLU A 325 21.69 -26.81 -20.39
C GLU A 325 20.46 -27.66 -20.71
N ARG A 326 19.46 -27.70 -19.82
CA ARG A 326 18.17 -28.38 -20.02
C ARG A 326 17.08 -27.48 -20.64
N HIS A 327 17.38 -26.22 -20.91
CA HIS A 327 16.40 -25.28 -21.48
C HIS A 327 16.11 -25.66 -22.96
N PRO A 328 14.85 -25.61 -23.43
CA PRO A 328 14.51 -26.00 -24.82
C PRO A 328 15.26 -25.19 -25.89
N ASN A 329 15.67 -23.96 -25.56
CA ASN A 329 16.42 -23.06 -26.44
C ASN A 329 17.93 -23.04 -26.14
N ALA A 330 18.51 -24.15 -25.65
CA ALA A 330 19.93 -24.26 -25.28
C ALA A 330 20.86 -24.84 -26.37
N SER A 331 20.26 -25.39 -27.44
CA SER A 331 20.91 -25.97 -28.63
C SER A 331 21.29 -24.90 -29.65
#